data_AF-A0A6L3B158-F1
#
_entry.id   AF-A0A6L3B158-F1
#
_cell.length_a   1.000
_cell.length_b   1.000
_cell.length_c   1.000
_cell.angle_alpha   90.00
_cell.angle_beta   90.00
_cell.angle_gamma   90.00
#
_symmetry.space_group_name_H-M   'P 1'
#
loop_
_entity.id
_entity.type
_entity.pdbx_description
1 polymer ?
#
loop_
_entity_poly.entity_id
_entity_poly.type
_entity_poly.pdbx_seq_one_letter_code
_entity_poly.pdbx_strand_id
1 'polypeptide(L)'
;MSAAEDRSYDPRQDRPIAGLFADLARETTNLARTEIELAKAELTEKAGQAAGGAAYVVAGGLIAFAGVLVLLAAAVLALSKVVEPWLAAVIVGAVVLVIGGVLAMLGKKRLSPENLQPQRTIETLRDDKRWARSQLAR
;
A
#
# COMPACT_ATOMS: atom_id res chain seq x y z
N MET A 1 -49.62 -29.96 -60.14
CA MET A 1 -48.24 -30.48 -59.93
C MET A 1 -47.28 -29.36 -60.30
N SER A 2 -46.32 -28.92 -59.49
CA SER A 2 -45.92 -29.22 -58.12
C SER A 2 -45.10 -28.00 -57.68
N ALA A 3 -45.42 -27.46 -56.52
CA ALA A 3 -44.59 -26.45 -55.86
C ALA A 3 -43.23 -27.08 -55.54
N ALA A 4 -42.15 -26.43 -55.94
CA ALA A 4 -40.82 -26.69 -55.43
C ALA A 4 -40.48 -25.52 -54.51
N GLU A 5 -40.83 -25.68 -53.23
CA GLU A 5 -40.29 -24.85 -52.15
C GLU A 5 -38.77 -25.07 -52.12
N ASP A 6 -38.04 -24.04 -52.53
CA ASP A 6 -36.62 -23.90 -52.27
C ASP A 6 -36.43 -23.71 -50.76
N ARG A 7 -36.35 -24.83 -50.04
CA ARG A 7 -35.92 -24.85 -48.65
C ARG A 7 -34.43 -24.51 -48.61
N SER A 8 -34.16 -23.21 -48.59
CA SER A 8 -32.88 -22.64 -48.20
C SER A 8 -32.49 -23.21 -46.84
N TYR A 9 -31.56 -24.16 -46.85
CA TYR A 9 -30.92 -24.72 -45.68
C TYR A 9 -30.11 -23.60 -45.00
N ASP A 10 -30.60 -23.10 -43.86
CA ASP A 10 -29.90 -22.10 -43.04
C ASP A 10 -28.88 -22.81 -42.14
N PRO A 11 -27.56 -22.70 -42.38
CA PRO A 11 -26.53 -23.42 -41.62
C PRO A 11 -26.37 -22.94 -40.17
N ARG A 12 -27.21 -22.01 -39.72
CA ARG A 12 -27.09 -21.31 -38.44
C ARG A 12 -27.70 -22.05 -37.24
N GLN A 13 -28.38 -23.19 -37.44
CA GLN A 13 -29.12 -23.86 -36.35
C GLN A 13 -28.31 -24.88 -35.53
N ASP A 14 -27.15 -25.34 -35.98
CA ASP A 14 -26.32 -26.29 -35.22
C ASP A 14 -25.03 -25.63 -34.72
N ARG A 15 -25.14 -24.71 -33.75
CA ARG A 15 -23.98 -24.39 -32.91
C ARG A 15 -23.80 -25.54 -31.93
N PRO A 16 -22.71 -26.34 -32.01
CA PRO A 16 -22.47 -27.42 -31.07
C PRO A 16 -22.34 -26.83 -29.65
N ILE A 17 -22.86 -27.54 -28.63
CA ILE A 17 -22.73 -27.18 -27.20
C ILE A 17 -21.25 -26.93 -26.83
N ALA A 18 -20.32 -27.63 -27.49
CA ALA A 18 -18.88 -27.40 -27.37
C ALA A 18 -18.44 -25.95 -27.71
N GLY A 19 -19.12 -25.28 -28.64
CA GLY A 19 -18.90 -23.87 -28.98
C GLY A 19 -19.28 -22.91 -27.86
N LEU A 20 -20.38 -23.19 -27.13
CA LEU A 20 -20.81 -22.37 -25.99
C LEU A 20 -19.83 -22.44 -24.81
N PHE A 21 -19.26 -23.62 -24.54
CA PHE A 21 -18.19 -23.76 -23.56
C PHE A 21 -16.92 -23.01 -23.96
N ALA A 22 -16.57 -23.03 -25.24
CA ALA A 22 -15.42 -22.30 -25.76
C ALA A 22 -15.61 -20.77 -25.70
N ASP A 23 -16.85 -20.29 -25.84
CA ASP A 23 -17.21 -18.89 -25.72
C ASP A 23 -17.21 -18.44 -24.25
N LEU A 24 -17.80 -19.23 -23.34
CA LEU A 24 -17.80 -18.96 -21.90
C LEU A 24 -16.38 -18.95 -21.30
N ALA A 25 -15.52 -19.88 -21.73
CA ALA A 25 -14.11 -19.89 -21.31
C ALA A 25 -13.36 -18.63 -21.77
N ARG A 26 -13.69 -18.14 -22.97
CA ARG A 26 -13.16 -16.87 -23.51
C ARG A 26 -13.67 -15.68 -22.72
N GLU A 27 -14.96 -15.61 -22.42
CA GLU A 27 -15.55 -14.54 -21.62
C GLU A 27 -15.00 -14.51 -20.19
N THR A 28 -14.85 -15.68 -19.56
CA THR A 28 -14.27 -15.78 -18.21
C THR A 28 -12.81 -15.30 -18.20
N THR A 29 -12.04 -15.67 -19.23
CA THR A 29 -10.64 -15.21 -19.38
C THR A 29 -10.58 -13.70 -19.61
N ASN A 30 -11.49 -13.16 -20.42
CA ASN A 30 -11.59 -11.72 -20.65
C ASN A 30 -11.97 -10.98 -19.39
N LEU A 31 -12.96 -11.46 -18.62
CA LEU A 31 -13.37 -10.87 -17.34
C LEU A 31 -12.22 -10.85 -16.34
N ALA A 32 -11.50 -11.97 -16.19
CA ALA A 32 -10.35 -12.05 -15.31
C ALA A 32 -9.25 -11.04 -15.71
N ARG A 33 -9.01 -10.88 -17.02
CA ARG A 33 -8.06 -9.89 -17.54
C ARG A 33 -8.52 -8.47 -17.20
N THR A 34 -9.80 -8.16 -17.37
CA THR A 34 -10.39 -6.86 -17.05
C THR A 34 -10.31 -6.55 -15.56
N GLU A 35 -10.61 -7.50 -14.67
CA GLU A 35 -10.45 -7.29 -13.22
C GLU A 35 -8.99 -7.02 -12.84
N ILE A 36 -8.03 -7.71 -13.46
CA ILE A 36 -6.60 -7.44 -13.24
C ILE A 36 -6.23 -6.03 -13.71
N GLU A 37 -6.73 -5.60 -14.88
CA GLU A 37 -6.50 -4.26 -15.40
C GLU A 37 -7.13 -3.18 -14.49
N LEU A 38 -8.34 -3.42 -13.99
CA LEU A 38 -9.02 -2.54 -13.05
C LEU A 38 -8.27 -2.46 -11.71
N ALA A 39 -7.88 -3.59 -11.15
CA ALA A 39 -7.09 -3.65 -9.92
C ALA A 39 -5.76 -2.91 -10.07
N LYS A 40 -5.08 -3.05 -11.22
CA LYS A 40 -3.87 -2.28 -11.52
C LYS A 40 -4.14 -0.78 -11.60
N ALA A 41 -5.25 -0.36 -12.23
CA ALA A 41 -5.62 1.04 -12.31
C ALA A 41 -5.90 1.64 -10.92
N GLU A 42 -6.69 0.94 -10.09
CA GLU A 42 -7.00 1.37 -8.72
C GLU A 42 -5.74 1.42 -7.84
N LEU A 43 -4.85 0.44 -7.95
CA LEU A 43 -3.57 0.46 -7.23
C LEU A 43 -2.70 1.63 -7.66
N THR A 44 -2.66 1.95 -8.95
CA THR A 44 -1.89 3.09 -9.48
C THR A 44 -2.46 4.42 -9.00
N GLU A 45 -3.79 4.57 -9.02
CA GLU A 45 -4.47 5.75 -8.52
C GLU A 45 -4.23 5.93 -7.01
N LYS A 46 -4.42 4.88 -6.21
CA LYS A 46 -4.15 4.91 -4.76
C LYS A 46 -2.68 5.20 -4.46
N ALA A 47 -1.75 4.65 -5.24
CA ALA A 47 -0.33 4.95 -5.10
C ALA A 47 -0.04 6.43 -5.41
N GLY A 48 -0.65 7.00 -6.45
CA GLY A 48 -0.54 8.42 -6.79
C GLY A 48 -1.09 9.33 -5.69
N GLN A 49 -2.27 9.02 -5.15
CA GLN A 49 -2.87 9.76 -4.03
C GLN A 49 -1.99 9.68 -2.77
N ALA A 50 -1.49 8.48 -2.44
CA ALA A 50 -0.57 8.28 -1.32
C ALA A 50 0.74 9.05 -1.52
N ALA A 51 1.31 9.05 -2.72
CA ALA A 51 2.52 9.80 -3.05
C ALA A 51 2.30 11.32 -2.93
N GLY A 52 1.17 11.83 -3.44
CA GLY A 52 0.79 13.23 -3.29
C GLY A 52 0.61 13.63 -1.82
N GLY A 53 -0.08 12.80 -1.04
CA GLY A 53 -0.23 13.00 0.41
C GLY A 53 1.11 13.00 1.15
N ALA A 54 2.00 12.07 0.80
CA ALA A 54 3.35 12.00 1.37
C ALA A 54 4.17 13.26 1.08
N ALA A 55 4.02 13.87 -0.10
CA ALA A 55 4.71 15.11 -0.45
C ALA A 55 4.31 16.27 0.49
N TYR A 56 3.02 16.43 0.80
CA TYR A 56 2.56 17.44 1.76
C TYR A 56 3.07 17.17 3.18
N VAL A 57 3.09 15.91 3.62
CA VAL A 57 3.62 15.54 4.94
C VAL A 57 5.11 15.87 5.05
N VAL A 58 5.90 15.55 4.01
CA VAL A 58 7.33 15.89 3.97
C VAL A 58 7.54 17.40 3.95
N ALA A 59 6.82 18.13 3.10
CA ALA A 59 6.93 19.59 3.00
C ALA A 59 6.56 20.28 4.32
N GLY A 60 5.41 19.92 4.92
CA GLY A 60 4.99 20.42 6.22
C GLY A 60 5.98 20.05 7.33
N GLY A 61 6.52 18.84 7.31
CA GLY A 61 7.56 18.38 8.23
C GLY A 61 8.83 19.22 8.15
N LEU A 62 9.29 19.57 6.94
CA LEU A 62 10.46 20.43 6.74
C LEU A 62 10.23 21.85 7.28
N ILE A 63 9.05 22.43 7.01
CA ILE A 63 8.68 23.77 7.53
C ILE A 63 8.60 23.75 9.07
N ALA A 64 7.94 22.74 9.64
CA ALA A 64 7.86 22.59 11.09
C ALA A 64 9.24 22.40 11.72
N PHE A 65 10.11 21.60 11.09
CA PHE A 65 11.49 21.42 11.52
C PHE A 65 12.29 22.72 11.50
N ALA A 66 12.17 23.54 10.45
CA ALA A 66 12.77 24.86 10.41
C ALA A 66 12.26 25.77 11.55
N GLY A 67 10.95 25.73 11.84
CA GLY A 67 10.35 26.42 12.98
C GLY A 67 10.96 25.98 14.32
N VAL A 68 11.18 24.68 14.52
CA VAL A 68 11.86 24.16 15.72
C VAL A 68 13.28 24.70 15.82
N LEU A 69 14.06 24.76 14.72
CA LEU A 69 15.42 25.34 14.75
C LEU A 69 15.41 26.81 15.19
N VAL A 70 14.45 27.59 14.72
CA VAL A 70 14.28 29.00 15.14
C VAL A 70 13.93 29.09 16.62
N LEU A 71 13.05 28.22 17.13
CA LEU A 71 12.71 28.18 18.56
C LEU A 71 13.90 27.74 19.42
N LEU A 72 14.72 26.79 18.95
CA LEU A 72 15.94 26.39 19.65
C LEU A 72 16.95 27.55 19.70
N ALA A 73 17.12 28.28 18.59
CA ALA A 73 17.97 29.47 18.57
C ALA A 73 17.45 30.53 19.56
N ALA A 74 16.13 30.77 19.61
CA ALA A 74 15.52 31.67 20.57
C ALA A 74 15.74 31.21 22.02
N ALA A 75 15.65 29.91 22.30
CA ALA A 75 15.93 29.34 23.62
C ALA A 75 17.39 29.55 24.04
N VAL A 76 18.34 29.35 23.12
CA VAL A 76 19.77 29.63 23.36
C VAL A 76 19.99 31.11 23.66
N LEU A 77 19.42 32.02 22.85
CA LEU A 77 19.54 33.47 23.05
C LEU A 77 18.88 33.95 24.35
N ALA A 78 17.77 33.33 24.76
CA ALA A 78 17.12 33.64 26.03
C ALA A 78 17.98 33.16 27.21
N LEU A 79 18.49 31.93 27.15
CA LEU A 79 19.33 31.36 28.20
C LEU A 79 20.69 32.07 28.30
N SER A 80 21.23 32.58 27.19
CA SER A 80 22.47 33.36 27.19
C SER A 80 22.34 34.72 27.90
N LYS A 81 21.14 35.12 28.35
CA LYS A 81 20.97 36.29 29.22
C LYS A 81 21.35 36.01 30.68
N VAL A 82 21.41 34.74 31.08
CA VAL A 82 21.72 34.33 32.46
C VAL A 82 23.00 33.49 32.57
N VAL A 83 23.48 32.91 31.47
CA VAL A 83 24.75 32.16 31.41
C VAL A 83 25.56 32.54 30.18
N GLU A 84 26.83 32.12 30.12
CA GLU A 84 27.71 32.31 28.96
C GLU A 84 27.07 31.72 27.67
N PRO A 85 27.19 32.39 26.51
CA PRO A 85 26.52 31.95 25.27
C PRO A 85 26.87 30.53 24.83
N TRP A 86 28.13 30.13 24.98
CA TRP A 86 28.57 28.78 24.63
C TRP A 86 27.93 27.73 25.55
N LEU A 87 27.75 28.05 26.83
CA LEU A 87 27.15 27.14 27.81
C LEU A 87 25.63 27.02 27.59
N ALA A 88 24.97 28.12 27.24
CA ALA A 88 23.55 28.10 26.84
C ALA A 88 23.32 27.15 25.65
N ALA A 89 24.17 27.22 24.62
CA ALA A 89 24.10 26.33 23.47
C ALA A 89 24.29 24.86 23.85
N VAL A 90 25.27 24.56 24.72
CA VAL A 90 25.52 23.20 25.21
C VAL A 90 24.34 22.65 26.01
N ILE A 91 23.75 23.45 26.90
CA ILE A 91 22.61 23.01 27.73
C ILE A 91 21.40 22.69 26.86
N VAL A 92 21.01 23.61 25.97
CA VAL A 92 19.87 23.39 25.08
C VAL A 92 20.14 22.19 24.16
N GLY A 93 21.35 22.09 23.60
CA GLY A 93 21.77 20.97 22.77
C GLY A 93 21.68 19.63 23.50
N ALA A 94 22.15 19.55 24.74
CA ALA A 94 22.07 18.35 25.56
C ALA A 94 20.62 17.91 25.81
N VAL A 95 19.72 18.85 26.16
CA VAL A 95 18.30 18.56 26.36
C VAL A 95 17.66 18.01 25.07
N VAL A 96 17.92 18.66 23.93
CA VAL A 96 17.40 18.23 22.63
C VAL A 96 17.94 16.86 22.23
N LEU A 97 19.22 16.57 22.47
CA LEU A 97 19.82 15.26 22.21
C LEU A 97 19.20 14.15 23.06
N VAL A 98 18.90 14.42 24.33
CA VAL A 98 18.21 13.44 25.19
C VAL A 98 16.81 13.15 24.66
N ILE A 99 16.03 14.18 24.34
CA ILE A 99 14.68 14.02 23.79
C ILE A 99 14.74 13.26 22.46
N GLY A 100 15.62 13.69 21.55
CA GLY A 100 15.81 13.06 20.23
C GLY A 100 16.25 11.61 20.35
N GLY A 101 17.17 11.30 21.28
CA GLY A 101 17.62 9.95 21.57
C GLY A 101 16.49 9.04 22.04
N VAL A 102 15.65 9.51 22.97
CA VAL A 102 14.48 8.75 23.45
C VAL A 102 13.48 8.50 22.32
N LEU A 103 13.16 9.53 21.53
CA LEU A 103 12.26 9.39 20.37
C LEU A 103 12.82 8.43 19.33
N ALA A 104 14.12 8.49 19.04
CA ALA A 104 14.78 7.57 18.11
C ALA A 104 14.71 6.12 18.60
N MET A 105 14.93 5.86 19.90
CA MET A 105 14.79 4.53 20.48
C MET A 105 13.35 4.00 20.39
N LEU A 106 12.36 4.85 20.70
CA LEU A 106 10.93 4.51 20.58
C LEU A 106 10.54 4.23 19.13
N GLY A 107 11.01 5.05 18.19
CA GLY A 107 10.80 4.87 16.75
C GLY A 107 11.40 3.56 16.25
N LYS A 108 12.66 3.28 16.63
CA LYS A 108 13.33 2.00 16.31
C LYS A 108 12.55 0.79 16.83
N LYS A 109 12.00 0.88 18.04
CA LYS A 109 11.17 -0.19 18.62
C LYS A 109 9.89 -0.40 17.81
N ARG A 110 9.20 0.68 17.41
CA ARG A 110 7.96 0.59 16.61
C ARG A 110 8.20 0.09 15.19
N LEU A 111 9.35 0.40 14.61
CA LEU A 111 9.75 -0.07 13.28
C LEU A 111 10.43 -1.46 13.30
N SER A 112 10.45 -2.14 14.44
CA SER A 112 11.04 -3.49 14.50
C SER A 112 10.24 -4.45 13.62
N PRO A 113 10.91 -5.42 12.96
CA PRO A 113 10.25 -6.43 12.13
C PRO A 113 9.14 -7.19 12.86
N GLU A 114 9.27 -7.35 14.17
CA GLU A 114 8.27 -8.01 15.03
C GLU A 114 6.94 -7.24 15.05
N ASN A 115 7.00 -5.90 15.05
CA ASN A 115 5.83 -5.01 15.05
C ASN A 115 5.29 -4.73 13.65
N LEU A 116 6.11 -4.87 12.62
CA LEU A 116 5.72 -4.61 11.22
C LEU A 116 5.22 -5.86 10.48
N GLN A 117 5.50 -7.07 11.00
CA GLN A 117 5.01 -8.30 10.39
C GLN A 117 3.49 -8.45 10.60
N PRO A 118 2.70 -8.65 9.53
CA PRO A 118 1.26 -8.90 9.64
C PRO A 118 1.02 -10.33 10.14
N GLN A 119 1.18 -10.51 11.46
CA GLN A 119 1.19 -11.84 12.09
C GLN A 119 -0.09 -12.61 11.81
N ARG A 120 -1.24 -11.91 11.82
CA ARG A 120 -2.55 -12.50 11.50
C ARG A 120 -2.60 -13.03 10.08
N THR A 121 -2.20 -12.25 9.09
CA THR A 121 -2.18 -12.68 7.68
C THR A 121 -1.26 -13.88 7.47
N ILE A 122 -0.09 -13.88 8.13
CA ILE A 122 0.85 -15.01 8.06
C ILE A 122 0.26 -16.27 8.71
N GLU A 123 -0.47 -16.12 9.82
CA GLU A 123 -1.22 -17.22 10.47
C GLU A 123 -2.28 -17.80 9.54
N THR A 124 -3.13 -16.97 8.95
CA THR A 124 -4.21 -17.45 8.06
C THR A 124 -3.65 -18.17 6.84
N LEU A 125 -2.59 -17.64 6.21
CA LEU A 125 -1.94 -18.30 5.07
C LEU A 125 -1.29 -19.65 5.45
N ARG A 126 -0.80 -19.78 6.68
CA ARG A 126 -0.27 -21.06 7.19
C ARG A 126 -1.39 -22.08 7.43
N ASP A 127 -2.52 -21.63 7.94
CA ASP A 127 -3.69 -22.48 8.18
C ASP A 127 -4.31 -22.96 6.87
N ASP A 128 -4.44 -22.08 5.88
CA ASP A 128 -4.92 -22.43 4.53
C ASP A 128 -3.99 -23.45 3.85
N LYS A 129 -2.67 -23.27 4.00
CA LYS A 129 -1.69 -24.24 3.49
C LYS A 129 -1.79 -25.60 4.17
N ARG A 130 -2.04 -25.62 5.49
CA ARG A 130 -2.24 -26.85 6.26
C ARG A 130 -3.53 -27.57 5.84
N TRP A 131 -4.61 -26.83 5.68
CA TRP A 131 -5.89 -27.34 5.18
C TRP A 131 -5.74 -27.93 3.78
N ALA A 132 -5.11 -27.21 2.85
CA ALA A 132 -4.90 -27.67 1.47
C ALA A 132 -4.04 -28.95 1.40
N ARG A 133 -2.98 -29.06 2.22
CA ARG A 133 -2.19 -30.30 2.32
C ARG A 133 -3.01 -31.47 2.87
N SER A 134 -3.90 -31.23 3.82
CA SER A 134 -4.73 -32.29 4.41
C SER A 134 -5.76 -32.87 3.42
N GLN A 135 -6.21 -32.06 2.47
CA GLN A 135 -7.13 -32.51 1.40
C GLN A 135 -6.41 -33.34 0.34
N LEU A 136 -5.17 -32.99 -0.02
CA LEU A 136 -4.38 -33.75 -1.01
C LEU A 136 -3.83 -35.08 -0.47
N ALA A 137 -3.84 -35.27 0.85
CA ALA A 137 -3.40 -36.49 1.51
C ALA A 137 -4.54 -37.49 1.80
N ARG A 138 -5.77 -37.19 1.37
CA ARG A 138 -6.93 -38.08 1.38
C ARG A 138 -7.19 -38.62 -0.02
#